data_AF-A0AA36I0V8-F1
#
_entry.id   AF-A0AA36I0V8-F1
#
_cell.length_a   1.000
_cell.length_b   1.000
_cell.length_c   1.000
_cell.angle_alpha   90.00
_cell.angle_beta   90.00
_cell.angle_gamma   90.00
#
_symmetry.space_group_name_H-M   'P 1'
#
loop_
_entity.id
_entity.type
_entity.pdbx_description
1 polymer ?
#
loop_
_entity_poly.entity_id
_entity_poly.type
_entity_poly.pdbx_seq_one_letter_code
_entity_poly.pdbx_strand_id
1 'polypeptide(L)'
;MQSFYQAEAASGLASSLWPKKGAPPIYSSLGRRSEEALARDRRIRDAASFSELLHALQEGLPDFDEGSLVIAFCVGAKLVDERSLASVASLPVWASLQQRLRDATHRLEPRGLSMVAYACAKMAWREEAFLRDVAAASTKKAGLEAFLQAPDFGSTDIAKICWAYAKLDFVAEASELWAAMGQVLQKVHLSRHVDLSMIAWAFSTARQGDAALYAELASASLDLMQET
;
A
#
# COMPACT_ATOMS: atom_id res chain seq x y z
N MET A 1 -22.98 4.88 26.90
CA MET A 1 -21.99 3.85 27.23
C MET A 1 -20.75 4.17 26.40
N GLN A 2 -19.63 4.43 27.08
CA GLN A 2 -18.52 5.28 26.62
C GLN A 2 -17.75 4.74 25.42
N SER A 3 -17.43 5.70 24.54
CA SER A 3 -16.43 5.66 23.48
C SER A 3 -15.05 5.28 24.03
N PHE A 4 -14.55 4.11 23.65
CA PHE A 4 -13.16 3.71 23.84
C PHE A 4 -12.67 3.09 22.53
N TYR A 5 -11.80 3.81 21.81
CA TYR A 5 -10.48 3.33 21.39
C TYR A 5 -9.81 4.48 20.62
N GLN A 6 -9.03 5.29 21.35
CA GLN A 6 -8.04 6.19 20.77
C GLN A 6 -7.02 5.36 19.99
N ALA A 7 -6.92 5.61 18.69
CA ALA A 7 -6.00 4.98 17.76
C ALA A 7 -4.58 5.53 17.92
N GLU A 8 -3.95 5.35 19.08
CA GLU A 8 -2.66 5.98 19.42
C GLU A 8 -1.45 5.03 19.41
N ALA A 9 -1.56 3.82 18.84
CA ALA A 9 -0.46 2.83 18.84
C ALA A 9 0.29 2.65 17.50
N ALA A 10 -0.01 3.42 16.44
CA ALA A 10 0.57 3.21 15.10
C ALA A 10 1.60 4.26 14.64
N SER A 11 2.01 5.20 15.50
CA SER A 11 2.93 6.30 15.12
C SER A 11 4.41 5.89 15.06
N GLY A 12 4.79 4.72 15.59
CA GLY A 12 6.19 4.23 15.61
C GLY A 12 6.69 3.55 14.33
N LEU A 13 5.83 3.28 13.33
CA LEU A 13 6.15 2.46 12.15
C LEU A 13 6.71 3.26 10.96
N ALA A 14 7.10 4.51 11.16
CA ALA A 14 7.51 5.43 10.09
C ALA A 14 8.88 5.12 9.45
N SER A 15 9.67 4.20 10.01
CA SER A 15 11.04 3.96 9.53
C SER A 15 11.10 2.88 8.45
N SER A 16 11.12 3.38 7.21
CA SER A 16 11.54 2.70 5.97
C SER A 16 10.45 1.93 5.21
N LEU A 17 9.68 2.70 4.42
CA LEU A 17 9.01 2.14 3.23
C LEU A 17 10.01 1.59 2.20
N TRP A 18 11.30 1.89 2.34
CA TRP A 18 12.32 1.69 1.32
C TRP A 18 13.61 1.09 1.91
N PRO A 19 14.24 0.11 1.24
CA PRO A 19 15.56 -0.38 1.63
C PRO A 19 16.60 0.76 1.52
N LYS A 20 17.60 0.75 2.42
CA LYS A 20 18.65 1.79 2.52
C LYS A 20 19.66 1.77 1.35
N LYS A 21 19.63 0.77 0.47
CA LYS A 21 20.49 0.66 -0.73
C LYS A 21 19.72 0.07 -1.91
N GLY A 22 19.85 0.71 -3.07
CA GLY A 22 19.22 0.30 -4.33
C GLY A 22 17.80 0.85 -4.50
N ALA A 23 17.40 1.10 -5.75
CA ALA A 23 15.99 1.35 -6.06
C ALA A 23 15.19 0.13 -5.59
N PRO A 24 14.11 0.30 -4.82
CA PRO A 24 13.35 -0.85 -4.35
C PRO A 24 12.84 -1.67 -5.56
N PRO A 25 12.67 -2.99 -5.41
CA PRO A 25 12.35 -3.93 -6.50
C PRO A 25 10.95 -3.78 -7.12
N ILE A 26 10.32 -2.62 -6.96
CA ILE A 26 8.96 -2.20 -7.36
C ILE A 26 8.93 -1.81 -8.83
N TYR A 27 10.00 -2.05 -9.57
CA TYR A 27 10.15 -1.52 -10.91
C TYR A 27 10.54 -2.65 -11.84
N SER A 28 9.57 -3.52 -12.09
CA SER A 28 9.55 -4.35 -13.30
C SER A 28 9.12 -3.51 -14.51
N SER A 29 9.56 -2.24 -14.60
CA SER A 29 9.50 -1.53 -15.87
C SER A 29 10.24 -2.39 -16.90
N LEU A 30 9.65 -2.58 -18.08
CA LEU A 30 10.32 -3.26 -19.20
C LEU A 30 11.59 -2.46 -19.56
N GLY A 31 12.72 -2.78 -18.92
CA GLY A 31 13.99 -2.07 -19.05
C GLY A 31 14.49 -1.36 -17.79
N ARG A 32 15.78 -1.04 -17.80
CA ARG A 32 16.46 -0.27 -16.74
C ARG A 32 15.96 1.17 -16.78
N ARG A 33 15.41 1.66 -15.66
CA ARG A 33 14.99 3.07 -15.52
C ARG A 33 16.18 4.00 -15.73
N SER A 34 15.93 5.15 -16.36
CA SER A 34 16.99 6.13 -16.66
C SER A 34 17.56 6.76 -15.39
N GLU A 35 18.79 7.27 -15.46
CA GLU A 35 19.43 7.99 -14.35
C GLU A 35 18.61 9.22 -13.94
N GLU A 36 17.98 9.90 -14.91
CA GLU A 36 17.12 11.06 -14.66
C GLU A 36 15.87 10.67 -13.88
N ALA A 37 15.22 9.56 -14.23
CA ALA A 37 14.05 9.06 -13.50
C ALA A 37 14.43 8.69 -12.05
N LEU A 38 15.58 8.02 -11.86
CA LEU A 38 16.08 7.67 -10.54
C LEU A 38 16.48 8.90 -9.71
N ALA A 39 17.09 9.92 -10.32
CA ALA A 39 17.43 11.17 -9.66
C ALA A 39 16.17 11.91 -9.21
N ARG A 40 15.12 11.91 -10.04
CA ARG A 40 13.82 12.49 -9.71
C ARG A 40 13.16 11.76 -8.55
N ASP A 41 13.14 10.44 -8.58
CA ASP A 41 12.61 9.62 -7.48
C ASP A 41 13.33 9.89 -6.16
N ARG A 42 14.66 10.08 -6.18
CA ARG A 42 15.42 10.49 -5.00
C ARG A 42 14.94 11.84 -4.47
N ARG A 43 14.82 12.85 -5.34
CA ARG A 43 14.30 14.18 -4.96
C ARG A 43 12.91 14.10 -4.34
N ILE A 44 12.02 13.28 -4.90
CA ILE A 44 10.67 13.06 -4.36
C ILE A 44 10.75 12.40 -2.97
N ARG A 45 11.57 11.36 -2.80
CA ARG A 45 11.72 10.66 -1.51
C ARG A 45 12.32 11.51 -0.41
N ASP A 46 13.23 12.41 -0.79
CA ASP A 46 13.98 13.27 0.12
C ASP A 46 13.22 14.56 0.48
N ALA A 47 12.06 14.81 -0.14
CA ALA A 47 11.21 15.95 0.17
C ALA A 47 10.85 15.97 1.67
N ALA A 48 11.26 17.02 2.37
CA ALA A 48 11.05 17.22 3.79
C ALA A 48 9.72 17.93 4.09
N SER A 49 9.10 18.54 3.06
CA SER A 49 7.82 19.24 3.17
C SER A 49 6.93 18.96 1.97
N PHE A 50 5.61 19.13 2.16
CA PHE A 50 4.66 18.97 1.06
C PHE A 50 4.90 20.01 -0.06
N SER A 51 5.38 21.22 0.28
CA SER A 51 5.75 22.22 -0.72
C SER A 51 6.92 21.77 -1.61
N GLU A 52 7.94 21.14 -1.03
CA GLU A 52 9.06 20.57 -1.81
C GLU A 52 8.59 19.43 -2.71
N LEU A 53 7.69 18.58 -2.20
CA LEU A 53 7.07 17.54 -3.02
C LEU A 53 6.32 18.16 -4.20
N LEU A 54 5.45 19.16 -3.98
CA LEU A 54 4.68 19.81 -5.04
C LEU A 54 5.59 20.42 -6.11
N HIS A 55 6.72 21.03 -5.71
CA HIS A 55 7.68 21.56 -6.66
C HIS A 55 8.29 20.44 -7.53
N ALA A 56 8.72 19.33 -6.91
CA ALA A 56 9.23 18.18 -7.65
C ALA A 56 8.17 17.56 -8.59
N LEU A 57 6.89 17.57 -8.21
CA LEU A 57 5.80 17.13 -9.07
C LEU A 57 5.59 18.07 -10.26
N GLN A 58 5.63 19.38 -10.06
CA GLN A 58 5.45 20.37 -11.14
C GLN A 58 6.52 20.23 -12.22
N GLU A 59 7.76 19.94 -11.84
CA GLU A 59 8.88 19.79 -12.77
C GLU A 59 8.82 18.51 -13.61
N GLY A 60 8.25 17.42 -13.05
CA GLY A 60 8.49 16.09 -13.61
C GLY A 60 7.27 15.22 -13.84
N LEU A 61 6.08 15.57 -13.31
CA LEU A 61 4.89 14.72 -13.38
C LEU A 61 4.55 14.22 -14.79
N PRO A 62 4.71 15.00 -15.89
CA PRO A 62 4.47 14.51 -17.25
C PRO A 62 5.25 13.24 -17.60
N ASP A 63 6.48 13.09 -17.06
CA ASP A 63 7.43 12.02 -17.38
C ASP A 63 7.41 10.88 -16.34
N PHE A 64 6.46 10.87 -15.40
CA PHE A 64 6.40 9.82 -14.39
C PHE A 64 5.92 8.51 -15.01
N ASP A 65 6.68 7.44 -14.76
CA ASP A 65 6.19 6.07 -14.90
C ASP A 65 5.31 5.68 -13.69
N GLU A 66 4.71 4.50 -13.77
CA GLU A 66 3.90 3.90 -12.71
C GLU A 66 4.61 3.91 -11.35
N GLY A 67 5.91 3.65 -11.36
CA GLY A 67 6.74 3.62 -10.17
C GLY A 67 6.88 4.98 -9.51
N SER A 68 7.19 6.02 -10.29
CA SER A 68 7.28 7.41 -9.83
C SER A 68 5.94 7.91 -9.29
N LEU A 69 4.81 7.53 -9.91
CA LEU A 69 3.48 7.85 -9.40
C LEU A 69 3.26 7.28 -8.00
N VAL A 70 3.57 6.00 -7.78
CA VAL A 70 3.43 5.35 -6.47
C VAL A 70 4.34 6.01 -5.42
N ILE A 71 5.61 6.27 -5.75
CA ILE A 71 6.54 6.92 -4.82
C ILE A 71 6.00 8.29 -4.39
N ALA A 72 5.65 9.13 -5.36
CA ALA A 72 5.15 10.47 -5.11
C ALA A 72 3.91 10.46 -4.22
N PHE A 73 2.96 9.59 -4.52
CA PHE A 73 1.73 9.46 -3.75
C PHE A 73 2.01 8.99 -2.32
N CYS A 74 2.88 7.98 -2.14
CA CYS A 74 3.28 7.49 -0.82
C CYS A 74 4.09 8.53 -0.02
N VAL A 75 4.90 9.37 -0.65
CA VAL A 75 5.59 10.47 0.03
C VAL A 75 4.59 11.55 0.45
N GLY A 76 3.62 11.89 -0.41
CA GLY A 76 2.51 12.77 -0.05
C GLY A 76 1.79 12.28 1.21
N ALA A 77 1.50 10.97 1.29
CA ALA A 77 0.87 10.37 2.48
C ALA A 77 1.72 10.37 3.76
N LYS A 78 3.01 10.69 3.68
CA LYS A 78 3.86 10.92 4.86
C LYS A 78 3.86 12.39 5.29
N LEU A 79 3.70 13.30 4.33
CA LEU A 79 3.81 14.74 4.51
C LEU A 79 2.46 15.42 4.75
N VAL A 80 1.37 14.72 4.48
CA VAL A 80 -0.01 15.15 4.66
C VAL A 80 -0.68 14.24 5.68
N ASP A 81 -1.51 14.84 6.52
CA ASP A 81 -2.40 14.16 7.47
C ASP A 81 -3.88 14.39 7.11
N GLU A 82 -4.77 13.73 7.82
CA GLU A 82 -6.22 13.84 7.62
C GLU A 82 -6.72 15.30 7.69
N ARG A 83 -6.09 16.15 8.51
CA ARG A 83 -6.49 17.55 8.71
C ARG A 83 -6.09 18.43 7.54
N SER A 84 -4.98 18.11 6.88
CA SER A 84 -4.44 18.86 5.75
C SER A 84 -4.90 18.32 4.39
N LEU A 85 -5.48 17.11 4.34
CA LEU A 85 -5.90 16.45 3.10
C LEU A 85 -6.85 17.32 2.25
N ALA A 86 -7.86 17.95 2.87
CA ALA A 86 -8.83 18.77 2.15
C ALA A 86 -8.18 19.97 1.44
N SER A 87 -7.21 20.61 2.10
CA SER A 87 -6.50 21.78 1.56
C SER A 87 -5.55 21.40 0.43
N VAL A 88 -4.94 20.21 0.48
CA VAL A 88 -4.03 19.76 -0.58
C VAL A 88 -4.77 19.13 -1.77
N ALA A 89 -5.96 18.55 -1.54
CA ALA A 89 -6.77 17.93 -2.59
C ALA A 89 -7.16 18.92 -3.70
N SER A 90 -7.34 20.20 -3.37
CA SER A 90 -7.64 21.26 -4.34
C SER A 90 -6.44 21.73 -5.16
N LEU A 91 -5.22 21.29 -4.86
CA LEU A 91 -4.03 21.75 -5.57
C LEU A 91 -3.92 21.06 -6.94
N PRO A 92 -3.82 21.81 -8.06
CA PRO A 92 -3.90 21.24 -9.41
C PRO A 92 -2.88 20.13 -9.70
N VAL A 93 -1.63 20.29 -9.24
CA VAL A 93 -0.57 19.29 -9.46
C VAL A 93 -0.81 18.00 -8.65
N TRP A 94 -1.38 18.12 -7.45
CA TRP A 94 -1.74 16.95 -6.64
C TRP A 94 -2.94 16.21 -7.23
N ALA A 95 -3.98 16.94 -7.67
CA ALA A 95 -5.10 16.35 -8.39
C ALA A 95 -4.66 15.64 -9.69
N SER A 96 -3.69 16.22 -10.40
CA SER A 96 -3.10 15.61 -11.60
C SER A 96 -2.34 14.32 -11.28
N LEU A 97 -1.59 14.28 -10.17
CA LEU A 97 -0.93 13.06 -9.69
C LEU A 97 -1.96 11.98 -9.37
N GLN A 98 -3.03 12.33 -8.64
CA GLN A 98 -4.11 11.40 -8.30
C GLN A 98 -4.77 10.84 -9.57
N GLN A 99 -5.08 11.70 -10.55
CA GLN A 99 -5.69 11.25 -11.80
C GLN A 99 -4.77 10.29 -12.58
N ARG A 100 -3.49 10.62 -12.74
CA ARG A 100 -2.53 9.72 -13.40
C ARG A 100 -2.39 8.39 -12.67
N LEU A 101 -2.44 8.39 -11.34
CA LEU A 101 -2.43 7.16 -10.55
C LEU A 101 -3.69 6.31 -10.78
N ARG A 102 -4.88 6.92 -10.89
CA ARG A 102 -6.10 6.22 -11.30
C ARG A 102 -5.91 5.54 -12.66
N ASP A 103 -5.45 6.30 -13.66
CA ASP A 103 -5.25 5.81 -15.02
C ASP A 103 -4.19 4.68 -15.10
N ALA A 104 -3.27 4.63 -14.13
CA ALA A 104 -2.21 3.63 -14.02
C ALA A 104 -2.59 2.39 -13.19
N THR A 105 -3.69 2.41 -12.43
CA THR A 105 -3.98 1.43 -11.36
C THR A 105 -3.93 -0.02 -11.84
N HIS A 106 -4.52 -0.33 -12.99
CA HIS A 106 -4.56 -1.69 -13.54
C HIS A 106 -3.18 -2.24 -13.97
N ARG A 107 -2.21 -1.35 -14.21
CA ARG A 107 -0.82 -1.68 -14.59
C ARG A 107 0.13 -1.81 -13.41
N LEU A 108 -0.24 -1.30 -12.23
CA LEU A 108 0.57 -1.41 -11.01
C LEU A 108 0.74 -2.87 -10.60
N GLU A 109 1.96 -3.29 -10.25
CA GLU A 109 2.17 -4.64 -9.71
C GLU A 109 1.64 -4.77 -8.26
N PRO A 110 1.56 -5.98 -7.67
CA PRO A 110 1.03 -6.19 -6.33
C PRO A 110 1.61 -5.27 -5.24
N ARG A 111 2.93 -5.05 -5.28
CA ARG A 111 3.64 -4.12 -4.39
C ARG A 111 3.14 -2.69 -4.57
N GLY A 112 2.98 -2.22 -5.81
CA GLY A 112 2.45 -0.89 -6.09
C GLY A 112 1.03 -0.70 -5.56
N LEU A 113 0.15 -1.68 -5.81
CA LEU A 113 -1.24 -1.68 -5.32
C LEU A 113 -1.31 -1.64 -3.79
N SER A 114 -0.52 -2.47 -3.10
CA SER A 114 -0.49 -2.51 -1.63
C SER A 114 0.00 -1.19 -1.03
N MET A 115 1.00 -0.57 -1.66
CA MET A 115 1.56 0.71 -1.23
C MET A 115 0.60 1.87 -1.41
N VAL A 116 -0.12 1.91 -2.53
CA VAL A 116 -1.15 2.91 -2.80
C VAL A 116 -2.30 2.79 -1.81
N ALA A 117 -2.84 1.58 -1.60
CA ALA A 117 -3.89 1.35 -0.61
C ALA A 117 -3.46 1.80 0.79
N TYR A 118 -2.25 1.44 1.21
CA TYR A 118 -1.68 1.87 2.49
C TYR A 118 -1.57 3.40 2.58
N ALA A 119 -1.14 4.07 1.52
CA ALA A 119 -1.07 5.54 1.46
C ALA A 119 -2.47 6.18 1.57
N CYS A 120 -3.48 5.66 0.89
CA CYS A 120 -4.87 6.12 1.03
C CYS A 120 -5.33 6.05 2.49
N ALA A 121 -5.12 4.91 3.15
CA ALA A 121 -5.49 4.71 4.55
C ALA A 121 -4.72 5.61 5.53
N LYS A 122 -3.46 5.94 5.22
CA LYS A 122 -2.65 6.87 6.03
C LYS A 122 -3.17 8.30 5.97
N MET A 123 -3.73 8.72 4.85
CA MET A 123 -4.32 10.05 4.67
C MET A 123 -5.81 10.12 5.03
N ALA A 124 -6.46 8.98 5.34
CA ALA A 124 -7.92 8.86 5.38
C ALA A 124 -8.60 9.26 4.04
N TRP A 125 -7.91 9.04 2.91
CA TRP A 125 -8.45 9.34 1.59
C TRP A 125 -9.31 8.18 1.07
N ARG A 126 -10.62 8.26 1.32
CA ARG A 126 -11.63 7.25 0.95
C ARG A 126 -12.36 7.64 -0.34
N GLU A 127 -11.67 7.55 -1.47
CA GLU A 127 -12.28 7.74 -2.79
C GLU A 127 -12.75 6.38 -3.32
N GLU A 128 -14.07 6.14 -3.23
CA GLU A 128 -14.65 4.81 -3.39
C GLU A 128 -14.41 4.20 -4.77
N ALA A 129 -14.47 4.98 -5.84
CA ALA A 129 -14.24 4.46 -7.19
C ALA A 129 -12.81 3.95 -7.33
N PHE A 130 -11.84 4.75 -6.87
CA PHE A 130 -10.44 4.36 -6.86
C PHE A 130 -10.16 3.13 -5.99
N LEU A 131 -10.76 3.04 -4.79
CA LEU A 131 -10.60 1.85 -3.93
C LEU A 131 -11.19 0.61 -4.60
N ARG A 132 -12.33 0.69 -5.29
CA ARG A 132 -12.85 -0.43 -6.08
C ARG A 132 -11.88 -0.86 -7.18
N ASP A 133 -11.28 0.09 -7.89
CA ASP A 133 -10.31 -0.20 -8.95
C ASP A 133 -9.05 -0.88 -8.41
N VAL A 134 -8.53 -0.41 -7.27
CA VAL A 134 -7.38 -1.05 -6.58
C VAL A 134 -7.75 -2.47 -6.13
N ALA A 135 -8.94 -2.67 -5.57
CA ALA A 135 -9.41 -3.99 -5.12
C ALA A 135 -9.55 -4.96 -6.30
N ALA A 136 -10.17 -4.53 -7.39
CA ALA A 136 -10.37 -5.33 -8.59
C ALA A 136 -9.02 -5.69 -9.25
N ALA A 137 -8.11 -4.73 -9.37
CA ALA A 137 -6.77 -4.97 -9.90
C ALA A 137 -5.98 -5.96 -9.03
N SER A 138 -6.08 -5.83 -7.70
CA SER A 138 -5.38 -6.70 -6.75
C SER A 138 -5.93 -8.13 -6.78
N THR A 139 -7.26 -8.27 -6.77
CA THR A 139 -7.95 -9.57 -6.88
C THR A 139 -7.59 -10.29 -8.16
N LYS A 140 -7.61 -9.57 -9.30
CA LYS A 140 -7.20 -10.13 -10.58
C LYS A 140 -5.76 -10.66 -10.52
N LYS A 141 -4.83 -9.90 -9.93
CA LYS A 141 -3.40 -10.30 -9.91
C LYS A 141 -3.10 -11.46 -8.94
N ALA A 142 -3.80 -11.55 -7.82
CA ALA A 142 -3.71 -12.69 -6.90
C ALA A 142 -4.02 -14.05 -7.58
N GLY A 143 -4.83 -14.05 -8.65
CA GLY A 143 -5.15 -15.25 -9.43
C GLY A 143 -4.19 -15.57 -10.58
N LEU A 144 -3.21 -14.72 -10.90
CA LEU A 144 -2.39 -14.85 -12.12
C LEU A 144 -1.04 -15.58 -11.90
N GLU A 145 -0.56 -15.71 -10.66
CA GLU A 145 0.73 -16.34 -10.35
C GLU A 145 0.86 -17.72 -11.02
N ALA A 146 -0.15 -18.58 -10.83
CA ALA A 146 -0.14 -19.95 -11.31
C ALA A 146 -0.15 -20.08 -12.85
N PHE A 147 -0.61 -19.06 -13.57
CA PHE A 147 -0.78 -19.13 -15.03
C PHE A 147 0.33 -18.41 -15.81
N LEU A 148 0.92 -17.34 -15.25
CA LEU A 148 1.80 -16.44 -16.02
C LEU A 148 3.19 -16.21 -15.41
N GLN A 149 3.56 -16.88 -14.32
CA GLN A 149 4.80 -16.57 -13.57
C GLN A 149 4.90 -15.08 -13.20
N ALA A 150 3.74 -14.43 -13.01
CA ALA A 150 3.69 -13.02 -12.64
C ALA A 150 4.13 -12.86 -11.17
N PRO A 151 4.73 -11.71 -10.78
CA PRO A 151 5.01 -11.42 -9.38
C PRO A 151 3.71 -11.47 -8.58
N ASP A 152 3.71 -12.22 -7.47
CA ASP A 152 2.57 -12.33 -6.56
C ASP A 152 2.72 -11.42 -5.33
N PHE A 153 1.66 -11.32 -4.53
CA PHE A 153 1.64 -10.60 -3.25
C PHE A 153 2.52 -11.31 -2.22
N GLY A 154 3.52 -10.59 -1.68
CA GLY A 154 4.25 -11.04 -0.50
C GLY A 154 3.50 -10.72 0.81
N SER A 155 3.97 -11.26 1.93
CA SER A 155 3.36 -11.08 3.26
C SER A 155 3.16 -9.60 3.64
N THR A 156 4.17 -8.77 3.37
CA THR A 156 4.09 -7.32 3.59
C THR A 156 3.05 -6.63 2.70
N ASP A 157 2.82 -7.14 1.49
CA ASP A 157 1.84 -6.56 0.57
C ASP A 157 0.42 -6.91 1.01
N ILE A 158 0.19 -8.17 1.39
CA ILE A 158 -1.06 -8.63 2.00
C ILE A 158 -1.36 -7.82 3.27
N ALA A 159 -0.39 -7.68 4.16
CA ALA A 159 -0.53 -6.91 5.39
C ALA A 159 -0.97 -5.47 5.14
N LYS A 160 -0.29 -4.77 4.21
CA LYS A 160 -0.59 -3.38 3.87
C LYS A 160 -1.97 -3.21 3.26
N ILE A 161 -2.32 -4.04 2.28
CA ILE A 161 -3.60 -3.90 1.58
C ILE A 161 -4.76 -4.27 2.49
N CYS A 162 -4.71 -5.38 3.22
CA CYS A 162 -5.77 -5.76 4.15
C CYS A 162 -5.95 -4.72 5.26
N TRP A 163 -4.85 -4.24 5.85
CA TRP A 163 -4.90 -3.19 6.86
C TRP A 163 -5.53 -1.91 6.33
N ALA A 164 -5.19 -1.52 5.10
CA ALA A 164 -5.76 -0.32 4.49
C ALA A 164 -7.28 -0.41 4.31
N TYR A 165 -7.79 -1.52 3.79
CA TYR A 165 -9.22 -1.72 3.55
C TYR A 165 -10.01 -1.86 4.85
N ALA A 166 -9.46 -2.54 5.86
CA ALA A 166 -10.06 -2.58 7.20
C ALA A 166 -10.09 -1.19 7.84
N LYS A 167 -9.00 -0.43 7.75
CA LYS A 167 -8.90 0.92 8.34
C LYS A 167 -9.84 1.93 7.68
N LEU A 168 -10.04 1.85 6.37
CA LEU A 168 -10.93 2.73 5.63
C LEU A 168 -12.40 2.30 5.69
N ASP A 169 -12.72 1.24 6.43
CA ASP A 169 -14.05 0.64 6.51
C ASP A 169 -14.67 0.44 5.11
N PHE A 170 -13.89 -0.23 4.24
CA PHE A 170 -14.25 -0.52 2.85
C PHE A 170 -14.28 -2.03 2.62
N VAL A 171 -14.97 -2.74 3.51
CA VAL A 171 -14.92 -4.21 3.61
C VAL A 171 -15.93 -4.86 2.68
N ALA A 172 -17.19 -4.41 2.71
CA ALA A 172 -18.28 -5.05 1.96
C ALA A 172 -18.08 -4.90 0.44
N GLU A 173 -17.56 -3.74 0.03
CA GLU A 173 -17.27 -3.38 -1.36
C GLU A 173 -16.06 -4.12 -1.93
N ALA A 174 -15.23 -4.71 -1.08
CA ALA A 174 -13.99 -5.41 -1.44
C ALA A 174 -14.01 -6.89 -1.02
N SER A 175 -15.19 -7.51 -0.96
CA SER A 175 -15.34 -8.91 -0.52
C SER A 175 -14.47 -9.90 -1.32
N GLU A 176 -14.36 -9.71 -2.64
CA GLU A 176 -13.53 -10.54 -3.51
C GLU A 176 -12.02 -10.39 -3.20
N LEU A 177 -11.60 -9.18 -2.83
CA LEU A 177 -10.22 -8.92 -2.40
C LEU A 177 -9.88 -9.71 -1.14
N TRP A 178 -10.77 -9.71 -0.14
CA TRP A 178 -10.56 -10.44 1.11
C TRP A 178 -10.46 -11.95 0.89
N ALA A 179 -11.33 -12.51 0.05
CA ALA A 179 -11.26 -13.91 -0.32
C ALA A 179 -9.94 -14.25 -1.05
N ALA A 180 -9.51 -13.40 -1.99
CA ALA A 180 -8.26 -13.59 -2.72
C ALA A 180 -7.04 -13.51 -1.79
N MET A 181 -6.97 -12.49 -0.93
CA MET A 181 -5.86 -12.33 0.02
C MET A 181 -5.79 -13.49 1.02
N GLY A 182 -6.94 -14.00 1.48
CA GLY A 182 -7.01 -15.19 2.33
C GLY A 182 -6.40 -16.42 1.65
N GLN A 183 -6.64 -16.61 0.34
CA GLN A 183 -6.06 -17.71 -0.42
C GLN A 183 -4.55 -17.55 -0.66
N VAL A 184 -4.09 -16.34 -0.99
CA VAL A 184 -2.65 -16.08 -1.18
C VAL A 184 -1.91 -16.27 0.14
N LEU A 185 -2.49 -15.85 1.27
CA LEU A 185 -1.89 -15.99 2.60
C LEU A 185 -1.55 -17.44 2.95
N GLN A 186 -2.34 -18.43 2.48
CA GLN A 186 -2.07 -19.85 2.69
C GLN A 186 -0.78 -20.35 2.00
N LYS A 187 -0.25 -19.59 1.05
CA LYS A 187 0.93 -19.95 0.25
C LYS A 187 2.17 -19.15 0.66
N VAL A 188 2.00 -18.10 1.46
CA VAL A 188 3.07 -17.14 1.76
C VAL A 188 3.63 -17.43 3.15
N HIS A 189 4.96 -17.46 3.23
CA HIS A 189 5.65 -17.59 4.51
C HIS A 189 5.62 -16.27 5.30
N LEU A 190 5.12 -16.33 6.54
CA LEU A 190 4.94 -15.18 7.43
C LEU A 190 6.13 -15.05 8.39
N SER A 191 7.19 -14.39 7.93
CA SER A 191 8.46 -14.26 8.67
C SER A 191 8.66 -12.93 9.40
N ARG A 192 7.69 -12.01 9.40
CA ARG A 192 7.82 -10.68 10.01
C ARG A 192 6.70 -10.45 11.01
N HIS A 193 7.06 -10.25 12.28
CA HIS A 193 6.11 -9.96 13.37
C HIS A 193 5.13 -8.81 13.04
N VAL A 194 5.64 -7.75 12.41
CA VAL A 194 4.82 -6.58 12.04
C VAL A 194 3.78 -6.94 10.99
N ASP A 195 4.17 -7.70 9.96
CA ASP A 195 3.25 -8.09 8.89
C ASP A 195 2.17 -9.02 9.45
N LEU A 196 2.56 -9.98 10.29
CA LEU A 196 1.65 -10.91 10.96
C LEU A 196 0.63 -10.18 11.84
N SER A 197 1.10 -9.25 12.68
CA SER A 197 0.23 -8.46 13.56
C SER A 197 -0.76 -7.60 12.76
N MET A 198 -0.31 -7.01 11.64
CA MET A 198 -1.17 -6.22 10.77
C MET A 198 -2.24 -7.08 10.09
N ILE A 199 -1.89 -8.28 9.62
CA ILE A 199 -2.83 -9.22 9.00
C ILE A 199 -3.87 -9.66 10.04
N ALA A 200 -3.43 -10.11 11.23
CA ALA A 200 -4.33 -10.53 12.30
C ALA A 200 -5.32 -9.42 12.69
N TRP A 201 -4.84 -8.18 12.87
CA TRP A 201 -5.70 -7.04 13.16
C TRP A 201 -6.68 -6.74 12.02
N ALA A 202 -6.22 -6.76 10.77
CA ALA A 202 -7.03 -6.41 9.62
C ALA A 202 -8.19 -7.41 9.40
N PHE A 203 -7.87 -8.71 9.37
CA PHE A 203 -8.87 -9.77 9.18
C PHE A 203 -9.89 -9.80 10.34
N SER A 204 -9.44 -9.69 11.58
CA SER A 204 -10.34 -9.64 12.74
C SER A 204 -11.23 -8.39 12.75
N THR A 205 -10.68 -7.21 12.48
CA THR A 205 -11.43 -5.94 12.42
C THR A 205 -12.48 -5.96 11.30
N ALA A 206 -12.10 -6.46 10.12
CA ALA A 206 -13.00 -6.58 8.98
C ALA A 206 -14.00 -7.75 9.10
N ARG A 207 -13.85 -8.61 10.13
CA ARG A 207 -14.59 -9.88 10.28
C ARG A 207 -14.48 -10.75 9.03
N GLN A 208 -13.30 -10.73 8.42
CA GLN A 208 -12.93 -11.57 7.30
C GLN A 208 -11.98 -12.63 7.82
N GLY A 209 -12.06 -13.86 7.32
CA GLY A 209 -11.24 -14.98 7.77
C GLY A 209 -12.00 -16.00 8.62
N ASP A 210 -11.53 -17.23 8.55
CA ASP A 210 -12.12 -18.41 9.19
C ASP A 210 -11.18 -18.99 10.25
N ALA A 211 -11.62 -20.06 10.90
CA ALA A 211 -10.84 -20.73 11.94
C ALA A 211 -9.48 -21.24 11.42
N ALA A 212 -9.40 -21.65 10.15
CA ALA A 212 -8.16 -22.11 9.55
C ALA A 212 -7.14 -20.97 9.40
N LEU A 213 -7.57 -19.82 8.88
CA LEU A 213 -6.72 -18.63 8.78
C LEU A 213 -6.20 -18.19 10.16
N TYR A 214 -7.05 -18.16 11.19
CA TYR A 214 -6.59 -17.78 12.53
C TYR A 214 -5.66 -18.81 13.17
N ALA A 215 -5.85 -20.10 12.88
CA ALA A 215 -4.94 -21.15 13.34
C ALA A 215 -3.54 -20.99 12.70
N GLU A 216 -3.48 -20.72 11.38
CA GLU A 216 -2.22 -20.44 10.67
C GLU A 216 -1.51 -19.22 11.24
N LEU A 217 -2.24 -18.11 11.47
CA LEU A 217 -1.66 -16.90 12.08
C LEU A 217 -1.12 -17.16 13.49
N ALA A 218 -1.83 -17.98 14.29
CA ALA A 218 -1.38 -18.35 15.62
C ALA A 218 -0.12 -19.24 15.58
N SER A 219 -0.07 -20.22 14.67
CA SER A 219 1.10 -21.07 14.47
C SER A 219 2.32 -20.23 14.06
N ALA A 220 2.19 -19.39 13.03
CA ALA A 220 3.27 -18.52 12.58
C ALA A 220 3.73 -17.54 13.67
N SER A 221 2.82 -17.12 14.56
CA SER A 221 3.18 -16.25 15.71
C SER A 221 4.07 -17.00 16.71
N LEU A 222 3.74 -18.25 17.01
CA LEU A 222 4.51 -19.08 17.94
C LEU A 222 5.90 -19.37 17.39
N ASP A 223 6.01 -19.73 16.11
CA ASP A 223 7.29 -20.00 15.45
C ASP A 223 8.21 -18.77 15.53
N LEU A 224 7.69 -17.59 15.18
CA LEU A 224 8.45 -16.35 15.25
C LEU A 224 8.86 -15.95 16.68
N MET A 225 8.06 -16.29 17.70
CA MET A 225 8.42 -16.02 19.10
C MET A 225 9.54 -16.93 19.60
N GLN A 226 9.68 -18.13 19.04
CA GLN A 226 10.70 -19.12 19.42
C GLN A 226 12.06 -18.87 18.74
N GLU A 227 12.08 -18.12 17.63
CA GLU A 227 13.30 -17.74 16.90
C GLU A 227 14.04 -16.53 17.51
N THR A 228 13.49 -15.91 18.56
CA THR A 228 14.07 -14.80 19.34
C THR A 228 14.79 -15.26 20.60
#